data_AF-A0A968MZY6-F1
#
_entry.id   AF-A0A968MZY6-F1
#
_cell.length_a   1.000
_cell.length_b   1.000
_cell.length_c   1.000
_cell.angle_alpha   90.00
_cell.angle_beta   90.00
_cell.angle_gamma   90.00
#
_symmetry.space_group_name_H-M   'P 1'
#
loop_
_entity.id
_entity.type
_entity.pdbx_description
1 polymer ?
#
loop_
_entity_poly.entity_id
_entity_poly.type
_entity_poly.pdbx_seq_one_letter_code
_entity_poly.pdbx_strand_id
1 'polypeptide(L)'
;MVRNLILFIIITGIVSCSNQINQKAVYSFNPDSLVKINGKIIQKSESKVFRQKTMLISVEQGKNSITLTSGKDSLPWEKAAYLVCELWHNNPYSLIVYADFYKKDGKSATGTIVQQGSTGSVSTQDQPRISPKVGILPDLKTKLIIPLSHLDGQQIFMDRFPRQLKGTVMGRRLDKTDIGRVVLRFEPVMSPDYLPIVEIAAVYLTDSLPEPFEKPEKPYVDEFGQWNLKEWPGKTHSEKELTDNFRELELLAIEAKLPESWSRFGGWKEKKFNSTGYFKVHNDGKRWWFVDPDGFAFLSAGIDCIGSNVTGTVSGQEDLFAWLPSDSLYASAYTNRKTSKLINYLDINLTRTFGETKREKWESITSGLLKDWRINTIANWSDLDFARKMQYPYVLNMRDFPDTQILLYRDFPDVFSAEYQNNAKLFARQLETYKNDPFLIGYFLSNEPHWAFGDNNLAFEMFATNTISETKKQFVAWLKSKYKDIGTFNKSWNTNVKSFDDITALTFKESPSEECWSDCRTFQKLWSILM
;
A
#
# COMPACT_ATOMS: atom_id res chain seq x y z
N MET A 1 -40.39 76.62 -11.93
CA MET A 1 -40.68 75.89 -10.68
C MET A 1 -41.03 74.47 -11.07
N VAL A 2 -40.54 73.48 -10.30
CA VAL A 2 -40.59 72.01 -10.51
C VAL A 2 -39.49 71.43 -11.42
N ARG A 3 -38.48 70.88 -10.74
CA ARG A 3 -37.46 69.93 -11.21
C ARG A 3 -38.08 68.53 -11.22
N ASN A 4 -37.82 67.73 -12.25
CA ASN A 4 -37.86 66.28 -12.17
C ASN A 4 -36.66 65.68 -12.90
N LEU A 5 -36.04 64.73 -12.22
CA LEU A 5 -34.73 64.13 -12.45
C LEU A 5 -34.89 62.89 -13.34
N ILE A 6 -34.11 62.80 -14.42
CA ILE A 6 -34.02 61.60 -15.27
C ILE A 6 -32.80 60.80 -14.79
N LEU A 7 -33.02 59.55 -14.40
CA LEU A 7 -31.99 58.61 -13.95
C LEU A 7 -31.44 57.85 -15.17
N PHE A 8 -30.15 58.03 -15.47
CA PHE A 8 -29.43 57.26 -16.49
C PHE A 8 -28.94 55.93 -15.89
N ILE A 9 -29.28 54.82 -16.55
CA ILE A 9 -28.76 53.48 -16.25
C ILE A 9 -27.40 53.34 -16.96
N ILE A 10 -26.32 53.26 -16.18
CA ILE A 10 -24.98 52.91 -16.67
C ILE A 10 -24.81 51.40 -16.51
N ILE A 11 -24.76 50.69 -17.65
CA ILE A 11 -24.35 49.29 -17.73
C ILE A 11 -22.84 49.24 -17.55
N THR A 12 -22.36 48.81 -16.38
CA THR A 12 -20.96 48.43 -16.16
C THR A 12 -20.86 46.92 -16.25
N GLY A 13 -20.11 46.44 -17.24
CA GLY A 13 -19.79 45.03 -17.40
C GLY A 13 -18.93 44.55 -16.23
N ILE A 14 -19.47 43.64 -15.42
CA ILE A 14 -18.71 42.92 -14.41
C ILE A 14 -17.99 41.77 -15.13
N VAL A 15 -16.69 41.98 -15.39
CA VAL A 15 -15.75 40.89 -15.62
C VAL A 15 -15.66 40.12 -14.31
N SER A 16 -16.33 38.98 -14.24
CA SER A 16 -16.22 38.05 -13.11
C SER A 16 -14.82 37.43 -13.11
N CYS A 17 -13.90 38.07 -12.40
CA CYS A 17 -12.73 37.39 -11.84
C CYS A 17 -13.20 36.59 -10.62
N SER A 18 -13.46 35.30 -10.80
CA SER A 18 -13.54 34.37 -9.69
C SER A 18 -12.13 34.14 -9.13
N ASN A 19 -11.70 35.01 -8.22
CA ASN A 19 -10.63 34.71 -7.26
C ASN A 19 -11.13 33.62 -6.31
N GLN A 20 -11.01 32.35 -6.71
CA GLN A 20 -10.85 31.29 -5.72
C GLN A 20 -9.45 31.43 -5.14
N ILE A 21 -9.35 31.28 -3.82
CA ILE A 21 -8.14 31.40 -3.02
C ILE A 21 -7.09 30.41 -3.58
N ASN A 22 -6.24 30.89 -4.49
CA ASN A 22 -5.17 30.12 -5.08
C ASN A 22 -4.14 29.84 -3.99
N GLN A 23 -4.11 28.62 -3.45
CA GLN A 23 -2.85 28.09 -2.96
C GLN A 23 -1.86 28.22 -4.12
N LYS A 24 -0.79 29.00 -3.92
CA LYS A 24 0.14 29.33 -4.99
C LYS A 24 0.93 28.09 -5.36
N ALA A 25 0.58 27.47 -6.47
CA ALA A 25 1.46 26.51 -7.12
C ALA A 25 2.85 27.13 -7.27
N VAL A 26 3.86 26.40 -6.82
CA VAL A 26 5.28 26.72 -7.04
C VAL A 26 5.59 26.67 -8.53
N TYR A 27 4.91 25.77 -9.26
CA TYR A 27 5.00 25.65 -10.71
C TYR A 27 3.74 24.96 -11.26
N SER A 28 3.19 25.45 -12.38
CA SER A 28 2.06 24.81 -13.07
C SER A 28 2.50 24.36 -14.46
N PHE A 29 2.25 23.08 -14.79
CA PHE A 29 2.55 22.56 -16.12
C PHE A 29 1.54 23.11 -17.13
N ASN A 30 2.04 23.73 -18.19
CA ASN A 30 1.20 24.33 -19.22
C ASN A 30 0.52 23.21 -20.07
N PRO A 31 -0.82 23.17 -20.16
CA PRO A 31 -1.53 22.12 -20.91
C PRO A 31 -1.13 22.04 -22.39
N ASP A 32 -0.86 23.17 -23.05
CA ASP A 32 -0.50 23.21 -24.46
C ASP A 32 0.89 22.59 -24.69
N SER A 33 1.80 22.82 -23.75
CA SER A 33 3.12 22.19 -23.74
C SER A 33 3.02 20.69 -23.53
N LEU A 34 2.17 20.24 -22.61
CA LEU A 34 1.92 18.81 -22.38
C LEU A 34 1.31 18.12 -23.61
N VAL A 35 0.33 18.75 -24.27
CA VAL A 35 -0.23 18.24 -25.55
C VAL A 35 0.87 18.16 -26.61
N LYS A 36 1.72 19.18 -26.74
CA LYS A 36 2.82 19.19 -27.72
C LYS A 36 3.83 18.06 -27.48
N ILE A 37 4.22 17.83 -26.22
CA ILE A 37 5.20 16.79 -25.86
C ILE A 37 4.64 15.37 -26.10
N ASN A 38 3.35 15.17 -25.85
CA ASN A 38 2.72 13.84 -25.88
C ASN A 38 1.99 13.52 -27.20
N GLY A 39 1.87 14.50 -28.11
CA GLY A 39 1.26 14.32 -29.41
C GLY A 39 -0.20 13.88 -29.31
N LYS A 40 -0.58 12.88 -30.12
CA LYS A 40 -1.98 12.44 -30.27
C LYS A 40 -2.56 11.72 -29.04
N ILE A 41 -1.74 11.35 -28.05
CA ILE A 41 -2.20 10.67 -26.83
C ILE A 41 -3.10 11.59 -25.99
N ILE A 42 -2.86 12.91 -26.05
CA ILE A 42 -3.62 13.91 -25.31
C ILE A 42 -4.46 14.74 -26.29
N GLN A 43 -5.76 14.84 -26.01
CA GLN A 43 -6.67 15.74 -26.71
C GLN A 43 -7.24 16.76 -25.74
N LYS A 44 -7.40 18.02 -26.15
CA LYS A 44 -8.15 18.98 -25.33
C LYS A 44 -9.64 18.72 -25.48
N SER A 45 -10.35 18.68 -24.37
CA SER A 45 -11.80 18.48 -24.33
C SER A 45 -12.45 19.39 -23.29
N GLU A 46 -13.70 19.79 -23.53
CA GLU A 46 -14.52 20.46 -22.52
C GLU A 46 -15.00 19.42 -21.49
N SER A 47 -14.61 19.58 -20.23
CA SER A 47 -15.05 18.69 -19.16
C SER A 47 -16.33 19.21 -18.52
N LYS A 48 -17.36 18.36 -18.47
CA LYS A 48 -18.57 18.64 -17.68
C LYS A 48 -18.31 18.54 -16.17
N VAL A 49 -17.35 17.70 -15.78
CA VAL A 49 -17.03 17.37 -14.39
C VAL A 49 -16.19 18.47 -13.73
N PHE A 50 -15.20 18.98 -14.46
CA PHE A 50 -14.36 20.09 -14.04
C PHE A 50 -14.91 21.46 -14.44
N ARG A 51 -15.90 21.51 -15.35
CA ARG A 51 -16.51 22.75 -15.88
C ARG A 51 -15.49 23.70 -16.52
N GLN A 52 -14.48 23.13 -17.16
CA GLN A 52 -13.41 23.83 -17.87
C GLN A 52 -12.81 22.93 -18.96
N LYS A 53 -11.92 23.50 -19.78
CA LYS A 53 -11.08 22.72 -20.70
C LYS A 53 -10.11 21.85 -19.91
N THR A 54 -10.03 20.58 -20.30
CA THR A 54 -9.14 19.58 -19.72
C THR A 54 -8.36 18.85 -20.80
N MET A 55 -7.37 18.07 -20.38
CA MET A 55 -6.63 17.13 -21.21
C MET A 55 -7.25 15.75 -21.06
N LEU A 56 -7.82 15.22 -22.14
CA LEU A 56 -8.33 13.86 -22.22
C LEU A 56 -7.23 12.92 -22.74
N ILE A 57 -6.96 11.87 -22.00
CA ILE A 57 -6.08 10.77 -22.39
C ILE A 57 -6.96 9.59 -22.76
N SER A 58 -6.73 9.01 -23.94
CA SER A 58 -7.30 7.73 -24.34
C SER A 58 -6.18 6.77 -24.71
N VAL A 59 -6.06 5.67 -23.96
CA VAL A 59 -5.03 4.65 -24.19
C VAL A 59 -5.23 3.91 -25.52
N GLU A 60 -6.45 3.93 -26.09
CA GLU A 60 -6.74 3.37 -27.43
C GLU A 60 -5.92 4.03 -28.54
N GLN A 61 -5.44 5.26 -28.32
CA GLN A 61 -4.76 6.08 -29.32
C GLN A 61 -3.23 6.08 -29.20
N GLY A 62 -2.64 5.25 -28.32
CA GLY A 62 -1.19 5.19 -28.19
C GLY A 62 -0.67 4.45 -26.96
N LYS A 63 0.33 5.06 -26.28
CA LYS A 63 0.92 4.52 -25.04
C LYS A 63 0.06 4.90 -23.85
N ASN A 64 0.07 4.07 -22.81
CA ASN A 64 -0.66 4.30 -21.57
C ASN A 64 0.02 5.29 -20.61
N SER A 65 0.73 6.28 -21.15
CA SER A 65 1.56 7.18 -20.36
C SER A 65 1.73 8.54 -21.01
N ILE A 66 1.90 9.59 -20.18
CA ILE A 66 2.26 10.94 -20.62
C ILE A 66 3.53 11.42 -19.94
N THR A 67 4.39 12.10 -20.68
CA THR A 67 5.59 12.76 -20.17
C THR A 67 5.22 14.16 -19.67
N LEU A 68 5.49 14.44 -18.40
CA LEU A 68 5.32 15.77 -17.80
C LEU A 68 6.50 16.68 -18.12
N THR A 69 7.72 16.14 -18.05
CA THR A 69 8.96 16.82 -18.44
C THR A 69 9.96 15.82 -18.98
N SER A 70 10.75 16.25 -19.96
CA SER A 70 11.89 15.48 -20.48
C SER A 70 13.19 15.74 -19.71
N GLY A 71 13.15 16.60 -18.68
CA GLY A 71 14.33 17.03 -17.91
C GLY A 71 15.13 18.17 -18.56
N LYS A 72 14.71 18.64 -19.74
CA LYS A 72 15.31 19.80 -20.41
C LYS A 72 14.98 21.12 -19.70
N ASP A 73 13.81 21.20 -19.08
CA ASP A 73 13.36 22.38 -18.36
C ASP A 73 13.83 22.33 -16.90
N SER A 74 14.42 23.42 -16.41
CA SER A 74 14.80 23.55 -15.01
C SER A 74 13.56 23.82 -14.15
N LEU A 75 13.00 22.77 -13.56
CA LEU A 75 11.83 22.87 -12.68
C LEU A 75 12.22 23.08 -11.22
N PRO A 76 11.42 23.81 -10.41
CA PRO A 76 11.73 24.16 -9.03
C PRO A 76 11.44 23.01 -8.04
N TRP A 77 11.96 21.81 -8.31
CA TRP A 77 11.69 20.61 -7.51
C TRP A 77 12.01 20.77 -6.02
N GLU A 78 13.11 21.46 -5.68
CA GLU A 78 13.54 21.68 -4.29
C GLU A 78 12.58 22.58 -3.51
N LYS A 79 11.86 23.47 -4.19
CA LYS A 79 10.85 24.35 -3.57
C LYS A 79 9.50 23.65 -3.40
N ALA A 80 9.31 22.48 -4.01
CA ALA A 80 8.06 21.75 -3.98
C ALA A 80 8.07 20.63 -2.91
N ALA A 81 6.99 20.56 -2.16
CA ALA A 81 6.70 19.44 -1.26
C ALA A 81 5.89 18.35 -1.95
N TYR A 82 5.01 18.71 -2.89
CA TYR A 82 4.09 17.78 -3.57
C TYR A 82 4.06 17.98 -5.09
N LEU A 83 3.94 16.87 -5.82
CA LEU A 83 3.42 16.85 -7.20
C LEU A 83 1.94 16.50 -7.13
N VAL A 84 1.09 17.33 -7.74
CA VAL A 84 -0.37 17.17 -7.71
C VAL A 84 -0.92 17.06 -9.12
N CYS A 85 -1.78 16.07 -9.35
CA CYS A 85 -2.55 15.92 -10.59
C CYS A 85 -4.05 15.91 -10.27
N GLU A 86 -4.82 16.76 -10.94
CA GLU A 86 -6.28 16.81 -10.79
C GLU A 86 -6.92 15.93 -11.84
N LEU A 87 -7.46 14.80 -11.41
CA LEU A 87 -7.85 13.68 -12.27
C LEU A 87 -9.32 13.29 -12.07
N TRP A 88 -9.92 12.80 -13.15
CA TRP A 88 -11.22 12.14 -13.13
C TRP A 88 -11.31 11.07 -14.24
N HIS A 89 -12.09 10.02 -14.01
CA HIS A 89 -12.45 9.05 -15.05
C HIS A 89 -13.78 8.37 -14.74
N ASN A 90 -14.42 7.81 -15.76
CA ASN A 90 -15.62 6.96 -15.65
C ASN A 90 -15.37 5.52 -16.15
N ASN A 91 -14.11 5.07 -16.17
CA ASN A 91 -13.78 3.67 -16.46
C ASN A 91 -14.57 2.71 -15.55
N PRO A 92 -14.87 1.47 -15.98
CA PRO A 92 -15.71 0.54 -15.22
C PRO A 92 -15.13 0.10 -13.86
N TYR A 93 -13.82 0.27 -13.68
CA TYR A 93 -13.06 -0.12 -12.49
C TYR A 93 -12.09 0.99 -12.07
N SER A 94 -11.47 0.82 -10.90
CA SER A 94 -10.44 1.73 -10.40
C SER A 94 -9.23 1.77 -11.34
N LEU A 95 -8.60 2.94 -11.41
CA LEU A 95 -7.39 3.16 -12.18
C LEU A 95 -6.19 3.33 -11.26
N ILE A 96 -5.04 2.79 -11.63
CA ILE A 96 -3.75 3.03 -10.98
C ILE A 96 -2.98 4.05 -11.80
N VAL A 97 -2.51 5.10 -11.13
CA VAL A 97 -1.63 6.13 -11.70
C VAL A 97 -0.25 5.98 -11.07
N TYR A 98 0.76 5.77 -11.91
CA TYR A 98 2.17 5.81 -11.54
C TYR A 98 2.73 7.18 -11.87
N ALA A 99 3.55 7.74 -10.98
CA ALA A 99 4.40 8.88 -11.26
C ALA A 99 5.85 8.37 -11.35
N ASP A 100 6.30 8.04 -12.56
CA ASP A 100 7.63 7.49 -12.82
C ASP A 100 8.67 8.62 -12.89
N PHE A 101 9.58 8.68 -11.93
CA PHE A 101 10.69 9.64 -11.90
C PHE A 101 11.98 8.98 -12.40
N TYR A 102 12.58 9.58 -13.42
CA TYR A 102 13.84 9.15 -14.01
C TYR A 102 14.94 10.12 -13.59
N LYS A 103 16.14 9.60 -13.37
CA LYS A 103 17.33 10.41 -13.10
C LYS A 103 17.78 11.12 -14.38
N LYS A 104 18.41 12.31 -14.26
CA LYS A 104 19.10 12.98 -15.38
C LYS A 104 20.15 12.05 -16.00
N ASP A 105 20.33 12.11 -17.33
CA ASP A 105 21.23 11.25 -18.10
C ASP A 105 22.66 11.23 -17.49
N GLY A 106 22.99 10.13 -16.83
CA GLY A 106 24.27 9.87 -16.18
C GLY A 106 24.25 8.48 -15.56
N LYS A 107 25.06 7.56 -16.12
CA LYS A 107 25.18 6.11 -15.80
C LYS A 107 23.90 5.45 -15.26
N SER A 108 23.25 4.70 -16.15
CA SER A 108 22.14 3.77 -15.91
C SER A 108 22.11 3.18 -14.49
N ALA A 109 20.93 3.20 -13.87
CA ALA A 109 20.72 2.48 -12.62
C ALA A 109 20.96 0.99 -12.87
N THR A 110 21.99 0.42 -12.24
CA THR A 110 22.11 -1.02 -12.07
C THR A 110 21.02 -1.46 -11.07
N GLY A 111 19.93 -2.04 -11.57
CA GLY A 111 18.87 -2.58 -10.71
C GLY A 111 17.50 -2.57 -11.39
N THR A 112 16.76 -3.66 -11.21
CA THR A 112 15.39 -3.79 -11.71
C THR A 112 14.41 -3.30 -10.65
N ILE A 113 13.43 -2.47 -11.01
CA ILE A 113 12.25 -2.30 -10.16
C ILE A 113 11.46 -3.59 -10.22
N VAL A 114 11.65 -4.45 -9.23
CA VAL A 114 10.87 -5.69 -9.08
C VAL A 114 9.66 -5.39 -8.21
N GLN A 115 8.48 -5.48 -8.80
CA GLN A 115 7.24 -5.54 -8.03
C GLN A 115 7.08 -6.97 -7.51
N GLN A 116 6.51 -7.13 -6.32
CA GLN A 116 6.14 -8.44 -5.81
C GLN A 116 5.22 -9.13 -6.82
N GLY A 117 5.70 -10.22 -7.43
CA GLY A 117 4.97 -11.00 -8.45
C GLY A 117 5.27 -10.69 -9.93
N SER A 118 6.20 -9.78 -10.28
CA SER A 118 6.60 -9.56 -11.67
C SER A 118 7.98 -10.12 -12.01
N THR A 119 8.04 -10.99 -13.02
CA THR A 119 9.28 -11.45 -13.66
C THR A 119 9.44 -10.75 -15.00
N GLY A 120 10.21 -9.67 -15.04
CA GLY A 120 10.50 -8.97 -16.29
C GLY A 120 11.85 -8.26 -16.25
N SER A 121 12.77 -8.70 -17.10
CA SER A 121 14.02 -8.01 -17.38
C SER A 121 13.80 -6.98 -18.50
N VAL A 122 13.61 -5.71 -18.14
CA VAL A 122 13.64 -4.59 -19.10
C VAL A 122 15.01 -3.91 -19.00
N SER A 123 15.57 -3.46 -20.13
CA SER A 123 16.88 -2.78 -20.20
C SER A 123 16.98 -1.60 -19.22
N THR A 124 18.16 -1.41 -18.66
CA THR A 124 18.41 -0.53 -17.50
C THR A 124 18.40 0.98 -17.80
N GLN A 125 18.23 1.40 -19.05
CA GLN A 125 18.16 2.82 -19.45
C GLN A 125 16.73 3.38 -19.48
N ASP A 126 15.71 2.52 -19.54
CA ASP A 126 14.29 2.94 -19.62
C ASP A 126 13.49 2.60 -18.37
N GLN A 127 14.15 2.25 -17.26
CA GLN A 127 13.47 2.04 -15.97
C GLN A 127 13.45 3.34 -15.15
N PRO A 128 12.31 3.68 -14.50
CA PRO A 128 12.30 4.78 -13.54
C PRO A 128 13.29 4.50 -12.40
N ARG A 129 13.83 5.56 -11.82
CA ARG A 129 14.63 5.45 -10.59
C ARG A 129 13.73 5.16 -9.40
N ILE A 130 12.59 5.83 -9.34
CA ILE A 130 11.57 5.69 -8.30
C ILE A 130 10.18 5.95 -8.90
N SER A 131 9.19 5.20 -8.43
CA SER A 131 7.84 5.15 -8.99
C SER A 131 6.80 5.05 -7.87
N PRO A 132 6.31 6.19 -7.37
CA PRO A 132 5.05 6.27 -6.65
C PRO A 132 3.88 5.76 -7.52
N LYS A 133 2.99 4.95 -6.94
CA LYS A 133 1.74 4.52 -7.54
C LYS A 133 0.57 4.71 -6.58
N VAL A 134 -0.57 5.13 -7.10
CA VAL A 134 -1.80 5.37 -6.34
C VAL A 134 -3.00 4.94 -7.16
N GLY A 135 -3.96 4.28 -6.52
CA GLY A 135 -5.24 4.00 -7.14
C GLY A 135 -6.23 5.17 -6.99
N ILE A 136 -7.05 5.41 -7.99
CA ILE A 136 -8.15 6.37 -7.98
C ILE A 136 -9.46 5.68 -8.36
N LEU A 137 -10.57 6.18 -7.82
CA LEU A 137 -11.90 5.58 -7.98
C LEU A 137 -12.63 6.17 -9.20
N PRO A 138 -13.46 5.37 -9.90
CA PRO A 138 -14.30 5.88 -10.96
C PRO A 138 -15.33 6.89 -10.43
N ASP A 139 -15.70 7.80 -11.31
CA ASP A 139 -16.65 8.90 -11.12
C ASP A 139 -16.25 9.95 -10.06
N LEU A 140 -15.16 9.74 -9.31
CA LEU A 140 -14.72 10.60 -8.22
C LEU A 140 -13.60 11.56 -8.63
N LYS A 141 -13.86 12.88 -8.57
CA LYS A 141 -12.81 13.89 -8.73
C LYS A 141 -11.75 13.71 -7.67
N THR A 142 -10.50 13.50 -8.11
CA THR A 142 -9.39 13.15 -7.24
C THR A 142 -8.20 14.08 -7.50
N LYS A 143 -7.70 14.74 -6.44
CA LYS A 143 -6.37 15.35 -6.48
C LYS A 143 -5.40 14.25 -6.11
N LEU A 144 -4.73 13.66 -7.09
CA LEU A 144 -3.65 12.72 -6.87
C LEU A 144 -2.46 13.48 -6.29
N ILE A 145 -2.07 13.17 -5.06
CA ILE A 145 -1.01 13.89 -4.32
C ILE A 145 0.17 12.94 -4.14
N ILE A 146 1.31 13.30 -4.70
CA ILE A 146 2.57 12.56 -4.54
C ILE A 146 3.52 13.43 -3.70
N PRO A 147 3.75 13.11 -2.41
CA PRO A 147 4.73 13.82 -1.60
C PRO A 147 6.14 13.52 -2.12
N LEU A 148 6.86 14.58 -2.49
CA LEU A 148 8.21 14.47 -3.04
C LEU A 148 9.25 14.11 -1.97
N SER A 149 8.88 14.11 -0.68
CA SER A 149 9.70 13.56 0.41
C SER A 149 9.93 12.07 0.25
N HIS A 150 8.98 11.31 -0.30
CA HIS A 150 9.13 9.86 -0.51
C HIS A 150 10.15 9.48 -1.59
N LEU A 151 10.69 10.45 -2.35
CA LEU A 151 11.72 10.16 -3.35
C LEU A 151 13.06 9.72 -2.73
N ASP A 152 13.24 9.87 -1.42
CA ASP A 152 14.38 9.33 -0.67
C ASP A 152 14.38 7.80 -0.56
N GLY A 153 13.28 7.13 -0.91
CA GLY A 153 13.12 5.68 -0.87
C GLY A 153 13.01 5.08 0.53
N GLN A 154 12.89 5.89 1.58
CA GLN A 154 12.83 5.45 2.99
C GLN A 154 11.44 5.02 3.44
N GLN A 155 10.42 5.19 2.59
CA GLN A 155 9.05 4.85 2.93
C GLN A 155 8.38 4.15 1.75
N ILE A 156 7.73 3.02 2.03
CA ILE A 156 6.97 2.27 1.02
C ILE A 156 5.55 2.77 0.91
N PHE A 157 4.89 2.99 2.04
CA PHE A 157 3.51 3.43 2.06
C PHE A 157 3.46 4.95 2.12
N MET A 158 2.72 5.54 1.19
CA MET A 158 2.48 6.98 1.21
C MET A 158 1.42 7.34 2.24
N ASP A 159 1.45 8.61 2.65
CA ASP A 159 0.39 9.21 3.45
C ASP A 159 -0.98 9.01 2.79
N ARG A 160 -2.01 8.86 3.64
CA ARG A 160 -3.40 8.69 3.20
C ARG A 160 -4.02 10.06 3.00
N PHE A 161 -4.13 10.47 1.74
CA PHE A 161 -4.89 11.66 1.36
C PHE A 161 -6.34 11.29 1.03
N PRO A 162 -7.30 12.21 1.29
CA PRO A 162 -8.69 12.00 0.92
C PRO A 162 -8.88 11.59 -0.54
N ARG A 163 -9.88 10.73 -0.80
CA ARG A 163 -10.32 10.33 -2.16
C ARG A 163 -9.27 9.58 -2.99
N GLN A 164 -8.15 9.18 -2.40
CA GLN A 164 -7.10 8.36 -3.02
C GLN A 164 -7.05 6.97 -2.37
N LEU A 165 -6.81 5.94 -3.17
CA LEU A 165 -6.54 4.59 -2.66
C LEU A 165 -5.12 4.51 -2.07
N LYS A 166 -4.75 3.34 -1.55
CA LYS A 166 -3.43 3.12 -0.95
C LYS A 166 -2.32 3.45 -1.94
N GLY A 167 -1.50 4.44 -1.58
CA GLY A 167 -0.30 4.78 -2.33
C GLY A 167 0.91 3.96 -1.89
N THR A 168 1.74 3.54 -2.84
CA THR A 168 3.04 2.91 -2.55
C THR A 168 4.15 3.50 -3.41
N VAL A 169 5.37 3.55 -2.91
CA VAL A 169 6.56 4.02 -3.64
C VAL A 169 7.57 2.90 -3.79
N MET A 170 7.94 2.58 -5.04
CA MET A 170 8.94 1.56 -5.37
C MET A 170 10.15 2.17 -6.06
N GLY A 171 11.31 1.54 -5.91
CA GLY A 171 12.56 1.97 -6.53
C GLY A 171 13.58 2.45 -5.51
N ARG A 172 14.56 3.21 -5.99
CA ARG A 172 15.75 3.63 -5.22
C ARG A 172 15.75 5.14 -5.03
N ARG A 173 16.44 5.60 -3.98
CA ARG A 173 16.57 7.02 -3.64
C ARG A 173 16.92 7.89 -4.86
N LEU A 174 16.21 9.00 -5.02
CA LEU A 174 16.41 10.01 -6.05
C LEU A 174 16.41 11.38 -5.39
N ASP A 175 17.56 12.05 -5.45
CA ASP A 175 17.67 13.44 -5.02
C ASP A 175 16.81 14.32 -5.96
N LYS A 176 16.10 15.31 -5.39
CA LYS A 176 15.23 16.20 -6.17
C LYS A 176 16.02 16.98 -7.23
N THR A 177 17.30 17.28 -6.97
CA THR A 177 18.18 17.97 -7.94
C THR A 177 18.51 17.10 -9.15
N ASP A 178 18.38 15.78 -9.01
CA ASP A 178 18.75 14.79 -10.01
C ASP A 178 17.54 14.31 -10.84
N ILE A 179 16.34 14.83 -10.58
CA ILE A 179 15.13 14.53 -11.37
C ILE A 179 15.35 15.01 -12.80
N GLY A 180 15.32 14.07 -13.75
CA GLY A 180 15.36 14.31 -15.18
C GLY A 180 13.96 14.25 -15.78
N ARG A 181 13.63 13.10 -16.36
CA ARG A 181 12.32 12.85 -16.97
C ARG A 181 11.28 12.44 -15.93
N VAL A 182 10.04 12.90 -16.07
CA VAL A 182 8.90 12.47 -15.23
C VAL A 182 7.74 12.07 -16.13
N VAL A 183 7.16 10.90 -15.87
CA VAL A 183 6.08 10.30 -16.66
C VAL A 183 4.92 9.90 -15.75
N LEU A 184 3.69 10.22 -16.14
CA LEU A 184 2.50 9.59 -15.57
C LEU A 184 2.11 8.38 -16.39
N ARG A 185 1.92 7.21 -15.78
CA ARG A 185 1.50 5.98 -16.45
C ARG A 185 0.21 5.45 -15.83
N PHE A 186 -0.69 4.96 -16.66
CA PHE A 186 -2.06 4.59 -16.30
C PHE A 186 -2.29 3.10 -16.54
N GLU A 187 -2.75 2.39 -15.51
CA GLU A 187 -2.93 0.94 -15.51
C GLU A 187 -4.19 0.51 -14.73
N PRO A 188 -4.73 -0.70 -14.93
CA PRO A 188 -4.28 -1.70 -15.90
C PRO A 188 -4.58 -1.29 -17.34
N VAL A 189 -3.97 -1.99 -18.30
CA VAL A 189 -4.32 -1.93 -19.72
C VAL A 189 -4.51 -3.37 -20.17
N MET A 190 -5.74 -3.73 -20.50
CA MET A 190 -6.10 -5.07 -20.93
C MET A 190 -6.91 -4.94 -22.21
N SER A 191 -6.24 -4.81 -23.36
CA SER A 191 -6.95 -4.67 -24.63
C SER A 191 -7.70 -5.96 -25.00
N PRO A 192 -8.98 -5.90 -25.42
CA PRO A 192 -9.83 -4.70 -25.55
C PRO A 192 -10.66 -4.36 -24.29
N ASP A 193 -10.66 -5.23 -23.27
CA ASP A 193 -11.56 -5.21 -22.11
C ASP A 193 -11.43 -3.99 -21.19
N TYR A 194 -10.25 -3.37 -21.12
CA TYR A 194 -9.97 -2.22 -20.27
C TYR A 194 -8.89 -1.31 -20.88
N LEU A 195 -9.34 -0.23 -21.51
CA LEU A 195 -8.51 0.82 -22.11
C LEU A 195 -8.80 2.14 -21.39
N PRO A 196 -7.94 2.58 -20.46
CA PRO A 196 -8.21 3.75 -19.64
C PRO A 196 -8.49 5.03 -20.45
N ILE A 197 -9.54 5.73 -20.06
CA ILE A 197 -9.79 7.12 -20.44
C ILE A 197 -9.70 7.98 -19.19
N VAL A 198 -8.94 9.07 -19.24
CA VAL A 198 -8.66 9.93 -18.08
C VAL A 198 -8.75 11.39 -18.46
N GLU A 199 -9.51 12.16 -17.70
CA GLU A 199 -9.50 13.62 -17.76
C GLU A 199 -8.47 14.16 -16.75
N ILE A 200 -7.58 15.03 -17.24
CA ILE A 200 -6.61 15.77 -16.43
C ILE A 200 -6.93 17.26 -16.51
N ALA A 201 -7.36 17.82 -15.38
CA ALA A 201 -7.67 19.24 -15.27
C ALA A 201 -6.43 20.10 -15.06
N ALA A 202 -5.50 19.65 -14.23
CA ALA A 202 -4.27 20.38 -13.91
C ALA A 202 -3.16 19.42 -13.45
N VAL A 203 -1.91 19.83 -13.68
CA VAL A 203 -0.73 19.21 -13.08
C VAL A 203 0.16 20.34 -12.56
N TYR A 204 0.58 20.27 -11.30
CA TYR A 204 1.36 21.33 -10.66
C TYR A 204 2.24 20.84 -9.50
N LEU A 205 3.21 21.67 -9.14
CA LEU A 205 4.05 21.54 -7.96
C LEU A 205 3.60 22.55 -6.92
N THR A 206 3.57 22.14 -5.64
CA THR A 206 3.17 23.00 -4.52
C THR A 206 4.03 22.70 -3.28
N ASP A 207 4.19 23.67 -2.40
CA ASP A 207 4.91 23.55 -1.11
C ASP A 207 3.96 23.22 0.06
N SER A 208 2.65 23.42 -0.10
CA SER A 208 1.60 23.07 0.86
C SER A 208 0.66 21.99 0.33
N LEU A 209 -0.03 21.29 1.24
CA LEU A 209 -1.09 20.34 0.87
C LEU A 209 -2.25 21.08 0.18
N PRO A 210 -2.71 20.61 -1.00
CA PRO A 210 -3.83 21.22 -1.70
C PRO A 210 -5.14 21.06 -0.93
N GLU A 211 -5.98 22.09 -0.94
CA GLU A 211 -7.35 21.98 -0.43
C GLU A 211 -8.11 20.85 -1.13
N PRO A 212 -9.01 20.13 -0.44
CA PRO A 212 -9.83 19.10 -1.08
C PRO A 212 -10.76 19.70 -2.14
N PHE A 213 -11.26 18.84 -3.03
CA PHE A 213 -12.38 19.25 -3.89
C PHE A 213 -13.65 19.49 -3.08
N GLU A 214 -14.55 20.30 -3.62
CA GLU A 214 -15.90 20.46 -3.08
C GLU A 214 -16.63 19.12 -2.93
N LYS A 215 -17.62 19.10 -2.03
CA LYS A 215 -18.48 17.94 -1.79
C LYS A 215 -19.16 17.48 -3.09
N PRO A 216 -19.20 16.17 -3.38
CA PRO A 216 -19.93 15.67 -4.55
C PRO A 216 -21.44 15.90 -4.40
N GLU A 217 -22.14 16.01 -5.54
CA GLU A 217 -23.60 16.19 -5.58
C GLU A 217 -24.34 15.01 -4.94
N LYS A 218 -23.80 13.80 -5.09
CA LYS A 218 -24.31 12.56 -4.48
C LYS A 218 -23.22 11.90 -3.63
N PRO A 219 -23.57 11.35 -2.45
CA PRO A 219 -22.63 10.57 -1.66
C PRO A 219 -22.29 9.25 -2.37
N TYR A 220 -21.10 8.74 -2.10
CA TYR A 220 -20.54 7.51 -2.68
C TYR A 220 -20.82 6.28 -1.83
N VAL A 221 -20.99 6.46 -0.52
CA VAL A 221 -21.24 5.37 0.43
C VAL A 221 -22.65 5.55 1.00
N ASP A 222 -23.49 4.53 0.89
CA ASP A 222 -24.85 4.55 1.44
C ASP A 222 -24.87 4.23 2.96
N GLU A 223 -26.06 4.20 3.56
CA GLU A 223 -26.27 3.93 4.98
C GLU A 223 -25.90 2.50 5.43
N PHE A 224 -25.66 1.58 4.49
CA PHE A 224 -25.24 0.20 4.74
C PHE A 224 -23.73 0.00 4.49
N GLY A 225 -23.01 1.05 4.07
CA GLY A 225 -21.59 0.98 3.74
C GLY A 225 -21.31 0.50 2.31
N GLN A 226 -22.32 0.48 1.44
CA GLN A 226 -22.19 0.01 0.06
C GLN A 226 -21.94 1.17 -0.91
N TRP A 227 -21.45 0.84 -2.11
CA TRP A 227 -21.30 1.83 -3.18
C TRP A 227 -22.66 2.34 -3.65
N ASN A 228 -22.94 3.61 -3.38
CA ASN A 228 -24.26 4.22 -3.58
C ASN A 228 -24.59 4.46 -5.07
N LEU A 229 -23.58 4.65 -5.93
CA LEU A 229 -23.78 5.13 -7.30
C LEU A 229 -23.98 4.02 -8.34
N LYS A 230 -24.08 2.75 -7.93
CA LYS A 230 -24.20 1.59 -8.83
C LYS A 230 -25.15 0.55 -8.27
N GLU A 231 -25.74 -0.23 -9.16
CA GLU A 231 -26.56 -1.41 -8.86
C GLU A 231 -25.83 -2.70 -9.24
N TRP A 232 -26.02 -3.76 -8.45
CA TRP A 232 -25.47 -5.10 -8.70
C TRP A 232 -26.35 -6.19 -8.03
N PRO A 233 -26.28 -7.44 -8.50
CA PRO A 233 -27.00 -8.55 -7.86
C PRO A 233 -26.60 -8.69 -6.38
N GLY A 234 -27.60 -8.66 -5.49
CA GLY A 234 -27.39 -8.80 -4.05
C GLY A 234 -27.11 -7.50 -3.29
N LYS A 235 -27.19 -6.33 -3.93
CA LYS A 235 -27.18 -5.04 -3.21
C LYS A 235 -28.38 -4.98 -2.26
N THR A 236 -28.15 -4.52 -1.03
CA THR A 236 -29.20 -4.35 -0.02
C THR A 236 -29.85 -2.98 -0.17
N HIS A 237 -31.18 -2.92 -0.27
CA HIS A 237 -31.94 -1.68 -0.47
C HIS A 237 -32.72 -1.23 0.76
N SER A 238 -32.84 -2.07 1.78
CA SER A 238 -33.58 -1.74 2.99
C SER A 238 -33.07 -2.51 4.22
N GLU A 239 -33.36 -1.99 5.41
CA GLU A 239 -33.06 -2.69 6.66
C GLU A 239 -33.82 -4.02 6.79
N LYS A 240 -34.98 -4.14 6.13
CA LYS A 240 -35.74 -5.40 6.06
C LYS A 240 -34.95 -6.44 5.26
N GLU A 241 -34.50 -6.09 4.05
CA GLU A 241 -33.67 -6.98 3.22
C GLU A 241 -32.37 -7.36 3.95
N LEU A 242 -31.71 -6.40 4.60
CA LEU A 242 -30.52 -6.66 5.41
C LEU A 242 -30.79 -7.75 6.46
N THR A 243 -31.90 -7.58 7.18
CA THR A 243 -32.32 -8.51 8.24
C THR A 243 -32.67 -9.87 7.68
N ASP A 244 -33.45 -9.93 6.61
CA ASP A 244 -33.83 -11.18 5.95
C ASP A 244 -32.57 -11.96 5.50
N ASN A 245 -31.61 -11.27 4.86
CA ASN A 245 -30.35 -11.86 4.39
C ASN A 245 -29.53 -12.46 5.54
N PHE A 246 -29.39 -11.75 6.66
CA PHE A 246 -28.68 -12.26 7.82
C PHE A 246 -29.39 -13.45 8.49
N ARG A 247 -30.72 -13.46 8.49
CA ARG A 247 -31.51 -14.59 9.03
C ARG A 247 -31.43 -15.83 8.14
N GLU A 248 -31.38 -15.65 6.82
CA GLU A 248 -31.13 -16.75 5.90
C GLU A 248 -29.73 -17.38 6.14
N LEU A 249 -28.70 -16.54 6.30
CA LEU A 249 -27.36 -17.00 6.64
C LEU A 249 -27.32 -17.75 7.98
N GLU A 250 -28.09 -17.33 8.97
CA GLU A 250 -28.23 -18.03 10.25
C GLU A 250 -28.79 -19.45 10.05
N LEU A 251 -29.82 -19.61 9.22
CA LEU A 251 -30.43 -20.92 8.93
C LEU A 251 -29.45 -21.84 8.20
N LEU A 252 -28.74 -21.32 7.19
CA LEU A 252 -27.72 -22.10 6.46
C LEU A 252 -26.59 -22.55 7.37
N ALA A 253 -26.19 -21.69 8.32
CA ALA A 253 -25.10 -22.00 9.25
C ALA A 253 -25.40 -23.15 10.22
N ILE A 254 -26.68 -23.36 10.57
CA ILE A 254 -27.11 -24.43 11.49
C ILE A 254 -26.87 -25.82 10.89
N GLU A 255 -27.11 -25.97 9.59
CA GLU A 255 -27.02 -27.27 8.89
C GLU A 255 -25.60 -27.61 8.44
N ALA A 256 -24.69 -26.64 8.40
CA ALA A 256 -23.36 -26.79 7.83
C ALA A 256 -22.45 -27.70 8.67
N LYS A 257 -21.80 -28.67 8.00
CA LYS A 257 -20.89 -29.65 8.61
C LYS A 257 -19.65 -29.83 7.75
N LEU A 258 -18.50 -30.08 8.40
CA LEU A 258 -17.31 -30.51 7.68
C LEU A 258 -17.50 -31.93 7.12
N PRO A 259 -16.82 -32.29 6.02
CA PRO A 259 -16.88 -33.63 5.47
C PRO A 259 -16.49 -34.72 6.47
N GLU A 260 -17.19 -35.87 6.48
CA GLU A 260 -16.87 -36.99 7.37
C GLU A 260 -15.49 -37.61 7.09
N SER A 261 -15.00 -37.46 5.86
CA SER A 261 -13.65 -37.86 5.43
C SER A 261 -12.54 -37.01 6.07
N TRP A 262 -12.89 -35.95 6.81
CA TRP A 262 -11.96 -35.09 7.51
C TRP A 262 -11.87 -35.42 9.00
N SER A 263 -10.67 -35.30 9.56
CA SER A 263 -10.41 -35.35 11.00
C SER A 263 -11.02 -34.14 11.71
N ARG A 264 -10.97 -34.13 13.04
CA ARG A 264 -11.38 -32.95 13.85
C ARG A 264 -10.52 -31.71 13.59
N PHE A 265 -9.39 -31.86 12.92
CA PHE A 265 -8.51 -30.77 12.48
C PHE A 265 -8.64 -30.49 10.98
N GLY A 266 -9.61 -31.07 10.27
CA GLY A 266 -9.76 -30.86 8.83
C GLY A 266 -8.74 -31.60 7.96
N GLY A 267 -8.00 -32.57 8.51
CA GLY A 267 -7.06 -33.43 7.78
C GLY A 267 -7.77 -34.59 7.07
N TRP A 268 -7.28 -35.01 5.91
CA TRP A 268 -7.87 -36.07 5.10
C TRP A 268 -7.57 -37.46 5.66
N LYS A 269 -8.61 -38.15 6.14
CA LYS A 269 -8.49 -39.42 6.89
C LYS A 269 -7.91 -40.59 6.09
N GLU A 270 -7.98 -40.57 4.76
CA GLU A 270 -7.49 -41.68 3.92
C GLU A 270 -5.96 -41.73 3.83
N LYS A 271 -5.26 -40.66 4.22
CA LYS A 271 -3.80 -40.62 4.20
C LYS A 271 -3.27 -40.29 5.59
N LYS A 272 -2.57 -41.24 6.19
CA LYS A 272 -2.07 -41.17 7.57
C LYS A 272 -0.55 -41.31 7.64
N PHE A 273 0.03 -40.57 8.56
CA PHE A 273 1.44 -40.53 8.94
C PHE A 273 1.56 -40.64 10.47
N ASN A 274 2.79 -40.66 10.99
CA ASN A 274 3.01 -40.67 12.43
C ASN A 274 2.46 -39.39 13.07
N SER A 275 1.64 -39.51 14.09
CA SER A 275 1.14 -38.37 14.88
C SER A 275 2.20 -37.88 15.86
N THR A 276 2.16 -36.59 16.16
CA THR A 276 3.02 -35.96 17.18
C THR A 276 2.21 -35.16 18.20
N GLY A 277 0.88 -35.09 18.07
CA GLY A 277 0.03 -34.23 18.88
C GLY A 277 0.06 -32.75 18.46
N TYR A 278 0.81 -32.41 17.41
CA TYR A 278 0.95 -31.07 16.84
C TYR A 278 1.05 -31.15 15.31
N PHE A 279 0.75 -30.05 14.63
CA PHE A 279 1.02 -29.93 13.21
C PHE A 279 2.51 -30.07 12.90
N LYS A 280 2.83 -30.72 11.78
CA LYS A 280 4.21 -30.81 11.27
C LYS A 280 4.25 -30.88 9.76
N VAL A 281 5.43 -30.72 9.18
CA VAL A 281 5.66 -30.98 7.76
C VAL A 281 6.16 -32.41 7.54
N HIS A 282 5.74 -33.04 6.44
CA HIS A 282 6.22 -34.35 6.01
C HIS A 282 6.35 -34.40 4.49
N ASN A 283 7.50 -34.85 3.99
CA ASN A 283 7.69 -35.15 2.58
C ASN A 283 7.62 -36.67 2.38
N ASP A 284 6.66 -37.15 1.58
CA ASP A 284 6.48 -38.58 1.30
C ASP A 284 7.31 -39.09 0.11
N GLY A 285 8.30 -38.30 -0.33
CA GLY A 285 9.12 -38.54 -1.52
C GLY A 285 8.51 -38.01 -2.82
N LYS A 286 7.24 -37.59 -2.81
CA LYS A 286 6.56 -37.00 -3.97
C LYS A 286 6.06 -35.59 -3.70
N ARG A 287 5.48 -35.35 -2.52
CA ARG A 287 4.88 -34.08 -2.15
C ARG A 287 5.15 -33.75 -0.68
N TRP A 288 5.20 -32.44 -0.41
CA TRP A 288 5.14 -31.92 0.94
C TRP A 288 3.69 -31.87 1.42
N TRP A 289 3.49 -32.32 2.65
CA TRP A 289 2.23 -32.29 3.37
C TRP A 289 2.42 -31.54 4.68
N PHE A 290 1.40 -30.82 5.12
CA PHE A 290 1.18 -30.73 6.55
C PHE A 290 0.61 -32.06 7.03
N VAL A 291 0.90 -32.41 8.28
CA VAL A 291 0.30 -33.53 9.00
C VAL A 291 -0.39 -32.95 10.21
N ASP A 292 -1.67 -33.24 10.38
CA ASP A 292 -2.43 -32.78 11.53
C ASP A 292 -2.00 -33.50 12.82
N PRO A 293 -2.41 -33.01 14.01
CA PRO A 293 -2.03 -33.60 15.29
C PRO A 293 -2.39 -35.09 15.47
N ASP A 294 -3.45 -35.57 14.79
CA ASP A 294 -3.90 -36.97 14.84
C ASP A 294 -3.21 -37.85 13.78
N GLY A 295 -2.34 -37.25 12.95
CA GLY A 295 -1.48 -37.92 11.98
C GLY A 295 -2.02 -37.91 10.54
N PHE A 296 -3.11 -37.22 10.23
CA PHE A 296 -3.70 -37.22 8.89
C PHE A 296 -3.07 -36.16 7.98
N ALA A 297 -3.01 -36.44 6.69
CA ALA A 297 -2.53 -35.48 5.69
C ALA A 297 -3.41 -34.24 5.67
N PHE A 298 -2.81 -33.06 5.74
CA PHE A 298 -3.50 -31.79 5.84
C PHE A 298 -3.09 -30.86 4.71
N LEU A 299 -4.08 -30.18 4.12
CA LEU A 299 -3.89 -29.03 3.25
C LEU A 299 -4.54 -27.85 3.94
N SER A 300 -3.75 -26.82 4.21
CA SER A 300 -4.23 -25.57 4.79
C SER A 300 -4.95 -24.76 3.72
N ALA A 301 -6.28 -24.78 3.73
CA ALA A 301 -7.11 -23.90 2.90
C ALA A 301 -7.84 -22.94 3.85
N GLY A 302 -7.40 -21.68 3.86
CA GLY A 302 -7.85 -20.68 4.82
C GLY A 302 -8.10 -19.31 4.19
N ILE A 303 -8.86 -18.49 4.92
CA ILE A 303 -9.15 -17.10 4.56
C ILE A 303 -8.51 -16.20 5.62
N ASP A 304 -7.80 -15.16 5.16
CA ASP A 304 -7.20 -14.14 6.02
C ASP A 304 -8.27 -13.14 6.50
N CYS A 305 -7.98 -12.42 7.58
CA CYS A 305 -8.84 -11.35 8.11
C CYS A 305 -10.26 -11.82 8.51
N ILE A 306 -10.42 -13.06 8.97
CA ILE A 306 -11.70 -13.54 9.50
C ILE A 306 -11.95 -12.82 10.83
N GLY A 307 -12.83 -11.83 10.80
CA GLY A 307 -13.24 -11.06 11.97
C GLY A 307 -14.45 -10.20 11.62
N SER A 308 -15.13 -9.67 12.64
CA SER A 308 -16.24 -8.72 12.45
C SER A 308 -15.76 -7.28 12.19
N ASN A 309 -14.45 -7.07 12.03
CA ASN A 309 -13.82 -5.75 11.92
C ASN A 309 -13.45 -5.41 10.46
N VAL A 310 -14.33 -4.71 9.75
CA VAL A 310 -14.11 -4.26 8.35
C VAL A 310 -14.14 -2.73 8.25
N THR A 311 -13.26 -2.08 9.00
CA THR A 311 -13.21 -0.61 9.08
C THR A 311 -12.73 0.06 7.80
N GLY A 312 -13.41 1.14 7.40
CA GLY A 312 -12.97 2.10 6.38
C GLY A 312 -12.65 3.47 6.98
N THR A 313 -11.65 4.17 6.42
CA THR A 313 -11.29 5.54 6.86
C THR A 313 -12.41 6.53 6.53
N VAL A 314 -12.77 7.37 7.49
CA VAL A 314 -13.76 8.46 7.33
C VAL A 314 -13.09 9.83 7.26
N SER A 315 -12.04 10.04 8.06
CA SER A 315 -11.40 11.35 8.20
C SER A 315 -10.99 11.98 6.86
N GLY A 316 -11.46 13.21 6.63
CA GLY A 316 -11.14 14.01 5.45
C GLY A 316 -11.97 13.66 4.21
N GLN A 317 -12.89 12.70 4.31
CA GLN A 317 -13.79 12.26 3.24
C GLN A 317 -15.19 11.95 3.77
N GLU A 318 -15.58 12.61 4.87
CA GLU A 318 -16.91 12.52 5.49
C GLU A 318 -18.03 12.82 4.50
N ASP A 319 -17.76 13.72 3.56
CA ASP A 319 -18.68 14.20 2.54
C ASP A 319 -19.03 13.15 1.48
N LEU A 320 -18.29 12.04 1.42
CA LEU A 320 -18.58 10.89 0.59
C LEU A 320 -19.65 9.96 1.19
N PHE A 321 -19.96 10.09 2.48
CA PHE A 321 -20.90 9.21 3.17
C PHE A 321 -22.29 9.85 3.22
N ALA A 322 -23.32 9.08 2.82
CA ALA A 322 -24.71 9.50 2.92
C ALA A 322 -25.14 9.66 4.37
N TRP A 323 -24.60 8.80 5.24
CA TRP A 323 -24.95 8.76 6.66
C TRP A 323 -23.78 8.24 7.49
N LEU A 324 -23.42 8.99 8.54
CA LEU A 324 -22.48 8.59 9.58
C LEU A 324 -23.23 8.63 10.93
N PRO A 325 -23.39 7.51 11.65
CA PRO A 325 -24.12 7.49 12.90
C PRO A 325 -23.47 8.36 13.97
N SER A 326 -24.28 9.10 14.73
CA SER A 326 -23.88 9.81 15.95
C SER A 326 -24.45 9.19 17.23
N ASP A 327 -25.37 8.23 17.11
CA ASP A 327 -25.97 7.53 18.25
C ASP A 327 -24.94 6.65 18.97
N SER A 328 -24.99 6.67 20.31
CA SER A 328 -24.26 5.77 21.20
C SER A 328 -24.43 4.29 20.87
N LEU A 329 -25.56 3.88 20.30
CA LEU A 329 -25.82 2.50 19.85
C LEU A 329 -24.73 1.99 18.89
N TYR A 330 -24.16 2.89 18.08
CA TYR A 330 -23.14 2.55 17.08
C TYR A 330 -21.72 2.98 17.50
N ALA A 331 -21.50 3.31 18.77
CA ALA A 331 -20.19 3.74 19.25
C ALA A 331 -19.10 2.69 18.99
N SER A 332 -19.42 1.39 19.09
CA SER A 332 -18.48 0.28 18.82
C SER A 332 -18.03 0.19 17.37
N ALA A 333 -18.79 0.78 16.44
CA ALA A 333 -18.45 0.76 15.02
C ALA A 333 -17.32 1.74 14.67
N TYR A 334 -16.99 2.67 15.57
CA TYR A 334 -15.92 3.63 15.36
C TYR A 334 -14.64 3.20 16.05
N THR A 335 -13.54 3.31 15.31
CA THR A 335 -12.18 3.14 15.86
C THR A 335 -11.29 4.29 15.41
N ASN A 336 -10.15 4.47 16.07
CA ASN A 336 -9.14 5.44 15.68
C ASN A 336 -7.87 4.69 15.24
N ARG A 337 -7.27 5.12 14.14
CA ARG A 337 -5.94 4.67 13.69
C ARG A 337 -5.09 5.90 13.47
N LYS A 338 -4.05 6.07 14.30
CA LYS A 338 -3.27 7.32 14.36
C LYS A 338 -4.22 8.50 14.56
N THR A 339 -4.25 9.45 13.62
CA THR A 339 -5.10 10.64 13.64
C THR A 339 -6.42 10.47 12.88
N SER A 340 -6.64 9.31 12.24
CA SER A 340 -7.82 9.07 11.42
C SER A 340 -8.90 8.28 12.17
N LYS A 341 -10.13 8.74 12.04
CA LYS A 341 -11.34 8.03 12.44
C LYS A 341 -11.74 7.02 11.36
N LEU A 342 -12.12 5.83 11.78
CA LEU A 342 -12.61 4.76 10.92
C LEU A 342 -13.99 4.30 11.36
N ILE A 343 -14.78 3.79 10.41
CA ILE A 343 -16.12 3.26 10.64
C ILE A 343 -16.25 1.83 10.12
N ASN A 344 -16.96 0.98 10.85
CA ASN A 344 -17.22 -0.41 10.51
C ASN A 344 -18.72 -0.63 10.24
N TYR A 345 -19.12 -0.62 8.97
CA TYR A 345 -20.52 -0.83 8.61
C TYR A 345 -21.00 -2.26 8.84
N LEU A 346 -20.13 -3.27 8.89
CA LEU A 346 -20.54 -4.62 9.27
C LEU A 346 -21.00 -4.65 10.74
N ASP A 347 -20.29 -3.97 11.65
CA ASP A 347 -20.73 -3.85 13.04
C ASP A 347 -22.08 -3.13 13.16
N ILE A 348 -22.28 -2.06 12.39
CA ILE A 348 -23.56 -1.34 12.32
C ILE A 348 -24.67 -2.26 11.83
N ASN A 349 -24.43 -2.96 10.72
CA ASN A 349 -25.43 -3.81 10.08
C ASN A 349 -25.78 -5.03 10.94
N LEU A 350 -24.80 -5.65 11.61
CA LEU A 350 -25.08 -6.69 12.60
C LEU A 350 -25.84 -6.14 13.82
N THR A 351 -25.54 -4.91 14.25
CA THR A 351 -26.28 -4.25 15.34
C THR A 351 -27.74 -3.99 14.96
N ARG A 352 -28.02 -3.54 13.74
CA ARG A 352 -29.38 -3.34 13.21
C ARG A 352 -30.22 -4.63 13.31
N THR A 353 -29.65 -5.77 12.96
CA THR A 353 -30.39 -7.04 12.86
C THR A 353 -30.42 -7.85 14.16
N PHE A 354 -29.32 -7.85 14.93
CA PHE A 354 -29.14 -8.75 16.07
C PHE A 354 -28.99 -8.04 17.42
N GLY A 355 -28.85 -6.71 17.42
CA GLY A 355 -28.64 -5.92 18.63
C GLY A 355 -27.47 -6.44 19.46
N GLU A 356 -27.69 -6.64 20.75
CA GLU A 356 -26.67 -7.09 21.70
C GLU A 356 -26.09 -8.49 21.39
N THR A 357 -26.86 -9.34 20.70
CA THR A 357 -26.44 -10.72 20.35
C THR A 357 -25.54 -10.79 19.11
N LYS A 358 -25.20 -9.65 18.51
CA LYS A 358 -24.45 -9.56 17.25
C LYS A 358 -23.18 -10.40 17.19
N ARG A 359 -22.42 -10.47 18.29
CA ARG A 359 -21.16 -11.23 18.33
C ARG A 359 -21.41 -12.71 18.17
N GLU A 360 -22.30 -13.28 18.96
CA GLU A 360 -22.64 -14.70 18.92
C GLU A 360 -23.21 -15.11 17.56
N LYS A 361 -24.05 -14.25 16.97
CA LYS A 361 -24.64 -14.47 15.66
C LYS A 361 -23.60 -14.42 14.55
N TRP A 362 -22.67 -13.46 14.59
CA TRP A 362 -21.54 -13.42 13.67
C TRP A 362 -20.68 -14.69 13.76
N GLU A 363 -20.30 -15.12 14.97
CA GLU A 363 -19.49 -16.33 15.15
C GLU A 363 -20.20 -17.58 14.61
N SER A 364 -21.50 -17.73 14.89
CA SER A 364 -22.29 -18.85 14.38
C SER A 364 -22.37 -18.85 12.85
N ILE A 365 -22.72 -17.71 12.25
CA ILE A 365 -22.84 -17.56 10.80
C ILE A 365 -21.50 -17.82 10.12
N THR A 366 -20.42 -17.19 10.59
CA THR A 366 -19.08 -17.36 10.04
C THR A 366 -18.60 -18.81 10.16
N SER A 367 -18.81 -19.48 11.31
CA SER A 367 -18.48 -20.90 11.46
C SER A 367 -19.23 -21.78 10.48
N GLY A 368 -20.52 -21.52 10.24
CA GLY A 368 -21.32 -22.23 9.26
C GLY A 368 -20.84 -22.04 7.82
N LEU A 369 -20.58 -20.79 7.41
CA LEU A 369 -20.05 -20.47 6.09
C LEU A 369 -18.71 -21.15 5.80
N LEU A 370 -17.79 -21.17 6.78
CA LEU A 370 -16.51 -21.85 6.63
C LEU A 370 -16.69 -23.36 6.40
N LYS A 371 -17.65 -24.01 7.07
CA LYS A 371 -17.94 -25.44 6.87
C LYS A 371 -18.52 -25.69 5.48
N ASP A 372 -19.51 -24.89 5.09
CA ASP A 372 -20.17 -25.01 3.78
C ASP A 372 -19.17 -24.84 2.63
N TRP A 373 -18.28 -23.85 2.74
CA TRP A 373 -17.21 -23.59 1.78
C TRP A 373 -16.02 -24.54 1.88
N ARG A 374 -16.04 -25.47 2.85
CA ARG A 374 -14.96 -26.43 3.12
C ARG A 374 -13.62 -25.74 3.37
N ILE A 375 -13.66 -24.68 4.16
CA ILE A 375 -12.48 -24.00 4.70
C ILE A 375 -12.14 -24.65 6.04
N ASN A 376 -10.90 -25.11 6.18
CA ASN A 376 -10.43 -25.82 7.38
C ASN A 376 -9.44 -25.02 8.23
N THR A 377 -9.05 -23.82 7.78
CA THR A 377 -8.03 -23.01 8.45
C THR A 377 -8.52 -21.57 8.64
N ILE A 378 -8.36 -21.05 9.86
CA ILE A 378 -8.44 -19.62 10.13
C ILE A 378 -7.05 -19.02 9.87
N ALA A 379 -6.93 -18.26 8.77
CA ALA A 379 -5.63 -17.77 8.31
C ALA A 379 -5.26 -16.43 8.97
N ASN A 380 -4.28 -15.73 8.41
CA ASN A 380 -3.59 -14.61 9.06
C ASN A 380 -4.53 -13.42 9.35
N TRP A 381 -4.18 -12.59 10.34
CA TRP A 381 -4.96 -11.41 10.76
C TRP A 381 -6.41 -11.66 11.17
N SER A 382 -6.73 -12.89 11.56
CA SER A 382 -8.07 -13.29 11.99
C SER A 382 -8.27 -13.16 13.50
N ASP A 383 -9.52 -13.25 13.92
CA ASP A 383 -9.94 -13.30 15.31
C ASP A 383 -9.55 -14.65 15.96
N LEU A 384 -8.52 -14.61 16.81
CA LEU A 384 -7.97 -15.79 17.48
C LEU A 384 -8.92 -16.36 18.55
N ASP A 385 -9.73 -15.51 19.19
CA ASP A 385 -10.70 -15.98 20.19
C ASP A 385 -11.80 -16.77 19.50
N PHE A 386 -12.26 -16.31 18.34
CA PHE A 386 -13.16 -17.08 17.48
C PHE A 386 -12.54 -18.41 17.03
N ALA A 387 -11.31 -18.39 16.51
CA ALA A 387 -10.63 -19.60 16.02
C ALA A 387 -10.52 -20.67 17.12
N ARG A 388 -10.11 -20.27 18.33
CA ARG A 388 -9.94 -21.15 19.49
C ARG A 388 -11.29 -21.62 20.05
N LYS A 389 -12.28 -20.72 20.16
CA LYS A 389 -13.64 -21.06 20.61
C LYS A 389 -14.29 -22.09 19.69
N MET A 390 -14.14 -21.93 18.38
CA MET A 390 -14.70 -22.83 17.38
C MET A 390 -13.83 -24.06 17.08
N GLN A 391 -12.65 -24.15 17.70
CA GLN A 391 -11.70 -25.24 17.50
C GLN A 391 -11.34 -25.45 16.02
N TYR A 392 -11.09 -24.36 15.30
CA TYR A 392 -10.49 -24.44 13.97
C TYR A 392 -8.96 -24.44 14.05
N PRO A 393 -8.26 -25.21 13.20
CA PRO A 393 -6.85 -24.98 12.94
C PRO A 393 -6.59 -23.53 12.56
N TYR A 394 -5.53 -22.94 13.10
CA TYR A 394 -5.22 -21.53 12.88
C TYR A 394 -3.72 -21.26 12.80
N VAL A 395 -3.39 -20.11 12.22
CA VAL A 395 -2.04 -19.55 12.23
C VAL A 395 -2.01 -18.31 13.13
N LEU A 396 -0.91 -18.15 13.87
CA LEU A 396 -0.72 -16.98 14.72
C LEU A 396 0.03 -15.89 13.96
N ASN A 397 -0.54 -14.69 13.94
CA ASN A 397 0.16 -13.49 13.52
C ASN A 397 0.92 -12.92 14.73
N MET A 398 2.24 -13.09 14.78
CA MET A 398 3.01 -12.43 15.83
C MET A 398 3.03 -10.92 15.56
N ARG A 399 2.98 -10.14 16.64
CA ARG A 399 2.93 -8.67 16.59
C ARG A 399 4.26 -8.09 17.03
N ASP A 400 4.54 -6.89 16.53
CA ASP A 400 5.71 -6.10 16.93
C ASP A 400 7.02 -6.84 16.65
N PHE A 401 7.27 -7.16 15.37
CA PHE A 401 8.53 -7.78 14.94
C PHE A 401 9.74 -7.06 15.57
N PRO A 402 10.78 -7.79 16.01
CA PRO A 402 11.87 -7.20 16.77
C PRO A 402 12.51 -6.04 16.02
N ASP A 403 12.55 -4.87 16.66
CA ASP A 403 13.13 -3.66 16.12
C ASP A 403 14.24 -3.11 17.03
N THR A 404 14.94 -2.05 16.62
CA THR A 404 15.97 -1.36 17.40
C THR A 404 15.87 0.14 17.22
N GLN A 405 16.44 0.93 18.14
CA GLN A 405 16.47 2.40 17.96
C GLN A 405 17.18 2.85 16.69
N ILE A 406 18.18 2.08 16.24
CA ILE A 406 18.91 2.33 15.01
C ILE A 406 18.32 1.48 13.90
N LEU A 407 17.79 2.12 12.87
CA LEU A 407 17.28 1.47 11.67
C LEU A 407 18.27 1.69 10.52
N LEU A 408 18.66 0.61 9.85
CA LEU A 408 19.67 0.64 8.79
C LEU A 408 19.08 1.08 7.45
N TYR A 409 17.83 0.70 7.20
CA TYR A 409 17.09 1.08 6.00
C TYR A 409 15.60 0.86 6.23
N ARG A 410 14.78 1.92 6.09
CA ARG A 410 13.35 1.87 6.43
C ARG A 410 13.17 1.38 7.87
N ASP A 411 12.51 0.24 8.04
CA ASP A 411 12.24 -0.46 9.30
C ASP A 411 13.24 -1.61 9.58
N PHE A 412 14.35 -1.72 8.83
CA PHE A 412 15.32 -2.81 9.05
C PHE A 412 16.17 -2.54 10.30
N PRO A 413 16.14 -3.44 11.30
CA PRO A 413 16.84 -3.22 12.56
C PRO A 413 18.35 -3.44 12.46
N ASP A 414 19.08 -2.96 13.45
CA ASP A 414 20.50 -3.26 13.66
C ASP A 414 20.66 -4.68 14.25
N VAL A 415 20.60 -5.69 13.38
CA VAL A 415 20.53 -7.12 13.74
C VAL A 415 21.75 -7.67 14.51
N PHE A 416 22.90 -6.99 14.43
CA PHE A 416 24.10 -7.36 15.21
C PHE A 416 24.14 -6.74 16.60
N SER A 417 23.22 -5.83 16.92
CA SER A 417 23.17 -5.18 18.23
C SER A 417 22.67 -6.13 19.33
N ALA A 418 23.13 -5.90 20.56
CA ALA A 418 22.59 -6.58 21.74
C ALA A 418 21.11 -6.22 21.99
N GLU A 419 20.68 -5.02 21.56
CA GLU A 419 19.28 -4.58 21.63
C GLU A 419 18.39 -5.51 20.81
N TYR A 420 18.75 -5.78 19.54
CA TYR A 420 17.98 -6.68 18.69
C TYR A 420 17.85 -8.08 19.29
N GLN A 421 18.94 -8.64 19.83
CA GLN A 421 18.91 -9.95 20.49
C GLN A 421 17.96 -9.99 21.69
N ASN A 422 17.91 -8.91 22.49
CA ASN A 422 17.00 -8.81 23.62
C ASN A 422 15.55 -8.66 23.16
N ASN A 423 15.30 -7.83 22.15
CA ASN A 423 13.96 -7.60 21.60
C ASN A 423 13.42 -8.86 20.92
N ALA A 424 14.27 -9.65 20.24
CA ALA A 424 13.91 -10.95 19.67
C ALA A 424 13.45 -11.96 20.74
N LYS A 425 14.14 -12.01 21.89
CA LYS A 425 13.73 -12.85 23.03
C LYS A 425 12.39 -12.41 23.61
N LEU A 426 12.16 -11.10 23.73
CA LEU A 426 10.89 -10.57 24.23
C LEU A 426 9.74 -10.88 23.25
N PHE A 427 9.97 -10.65 21.96
CA PHE A 427 9.03 -10.95 20.90
C PHE A 427 8.58 -12.42 20.90
N ALA A 428 9.52 -13.36 21.08
CA ALA A 428 9.23 -14.79 21.12
C ALA A 428 8.32 -15.23 22.28
N ARG A 429 8.22 -14.44 23.38
CA ARG A 429 7.37 -14.77 24.53
C ARG A 429 5.89 -14.84 24.18
N GLN A 430 5.46 -14.24 23.06
CA GLN A 430 4.08 -14.36 22.57
C GLN A 430 3.66 -15.82 22.38
N LEU A 431 4.60 -16.72 22.09
CA LEU A 431 4.34 -18.14 21.86
C LEU A 431 4.00 -18.91 23.14
N GLU A 432 4.32 -18.38 24.32
CA GLU A 432 4.09 -19.08 25.60
C GLU A 432 2.62 -19.43 25.83
N THR A 433 1.72 -18.56 25.39
CA THR A 433 0.26 -18.76 25.48
C THR A 433 -0.23 -19.89 24.57
N TYR A 434 0.46 -20.17 23.46
CA TYR A 434 -0.04 -21.03 22.39
C TYR A 434 0.76 -22.33 22.21
N LYS A 435 1.94 -22.47 22.84
CA LYS A 435 2.87 -23.60 22.65
C LYS A 435 2.25 -24.99 22.85
N ASN A 436 1.16 -25.09 23.61
CA ASN A 436 0.47 -26.34 23.92
C ASN A 436 -0.88 -26.48 23.18
N ASP A 437 -1.26 -25.53 22.33
CA ASP A 437 -2.51 -25.58 21.59
C ASP A 437 -2.34 -26.45 20.33
N PRO A 438 -3.02 -27.62 20.22
CA PRO A 438 -2.85 -28.51 19.08
C PRO A 438 -3.50 -27.94 17.80
N PHE A 439 -4.34 -26.92 17.89
CA PHE A 439 -4.94 -26.27 16.72
C PHE A 439 -4.01 -25.22 16.08
N LEU A 440 -2.91 -24.85 16.75
CA LEU A 440 -1.91 -23.97 16.15
C LEU A 440 -1.11 -24.72 15.08
N ILE A 441 -1.30 -24.33 13.81
CA ILE A 441 -0.53 -24.85 12.67
C ILE A 441 0.91 -24.32 12.71
N GLY A 442 1.05 -23.03 13.02
CA GLY A 442 2.31 -22.30 13.03
C GLY A 442 2.10 -20.81 13.21
N TYR A 443 3.18 -20.04 13.12
CA TYR A 443 3.16 -18.59 13.35
C TYR A 443 3.96 -17.83 12.30
N PHE A 444 3.50 -16.64 11.94
CA PHE A 444 4.21 -15.69 11.10
C PHE A 444 4.94 -14.68 11.97
N LEU A 445 6.23 -14.46 11.69
CA LEU A 445 7.06 -13.51 12.43
C LEU A 445 6.71 -12.05 12.09
N SER A 446 6.37 -11.79 10.83
CA SER A 446 6.06 -10.45 10.33
C SER A 446 5.19 -10.54 9.09
N ASN A 447 4.72 -9.40 8.61
CA ASN A 447 4.06 -9.25 7.32
C ASN A 447 4.71 -8.13 6.52
N GLU A 448 5.21 -8.46 5.32
CA GLU A 448 5.69 -7.49 4.35
C GLU A 448 6.53 -6.36 5.00
N PRO A 449 7.64 -6.70 5.67
CA PRO A 449 8.46 -5.65 6.28
C PRO A 449 8.96 -4.68 5.22
N HIS A 450 8.96 -3.38 5.50
CA HIS A 450 9.14 -2.37 4.46
C HIS A 450 10.51 -2.47 3.77
N TRP A 451 11.55 -2.90 4.49
CA TRP A 451 12.88 -3.17 3.94
C TRP A 451 12.89 -4.24 2.84
N ALA A 452 11.97 -5.21 2.88
CA ALA A 452 11.91 -6.33 1.94
C ALA A 452 11.19 -6.00 0.62
N PHE A 453 10.59 -4.81 0.50
CA PHE A 453 9.97 -4.37 -0.75
C PHE A 453 11.01 -3.90 -1.76
N GLY A 454 11.07 -4.60 -2.89
CA GLY A 454 11.95 -4.31 -4.02
C GLY A 454 13.36 -4.89 -3.84
N ASP A 455 14.15 -4.87 -4.91
CA ASP A 455 15.52 -5.41 -4.88
C ASP A 455 16.55 -4.39 -4.36
N ASN A 456 16.45 -4.03 -3.09
CA ASN A 456 17.36 -3.05 -2.46
C ASN A 456 18.65 -3.71 -1.93
N ASN A 457 19.76 -2.98 -2.07
CA ASN A 457 21.03 -3.31 -1.43
C ASN A 457 21.08 -2.68 -0.04
N LEU A 458 20.42 -3.33 0.92
CA LEU A 458 20.25 -2.88 2.29
C LEU A 458 21.58 -2.52 2.98
N ALA A 459 22.64 -3.29 2.74
CA ALA A 459 23.95 -2.99 3.30
C ALA A 459 24.55 -1.70 2.74
N PHE A 460 24.28 -1.40 1.46
CA PHE A 460 24.67 -0.12 0.85
C PHE A 460 23.83 1.05 1.39
N GLU A 461 22.56 0.81 1.73
CA GLU A 461 21.69 1.83 2.32
C GLU A 461 22.18 2.30 3.71
N MET A 462 22.97 1.52 4.44
CA MET A 462 23.68 1.98 5.66
C MET A 462 24.62 3.18 5.43
N PHE A 463 24.99 3.45 4.17
CA PHE A 463 25.81 4.61 3.79
C PHE A 463 24.96 5.79 3.30
N ALA A 464 23.62 5.73 3.37
CA ALA A 464 22.79 6.91 3.12
C ALA A 464 23.01 7.99 4.20
N THR A 465 23.39 7.58 5.41
CA THR A 465 23.70 8.47 6.54
C THR A 465 25.04 8.09 7.19
N ASN A 466 25.53 8.97 8.07
CA ASN A 466 26.71 8.72 8.89
C ASN A 466 26.38 8.03 10.23
N THR A 467 25.16 7.50 10.38
CA THR A 467 24.74 6.80 11.60
C THR A 467 25.65 5.60 11.84
N ILE A 468 26.23 5.53 13.04
CA ILE A 468 27.06 4.40 13.47
C ILE A 468 26.15 3.31 14.02
N SER A 469 26.23 2.11 13.46
CA SER A 469 25.50 0.93 13.90
C SER A 469 26.46 -0.24 14.15
N GLU A 470 26.05 -1.22 14.94
CA GLU A 470 26.86 -2.41 15.17
C GLU A 470 27.00 -3.21 13.87
N THR A 471 25.94 -3.31 13.08
CA THR A 471 26.00 -3.91 11.75
C THR A 471 27.01 -3.23 10.82
N LYS A 472 27.11 -1.89 10.82
CA LYS A 472 28.10 -1.17 10.00
C LYS A 472 29.52 -1.45 10.48
N LYS A 473 29.76 -1.61 11.79
CA LYS A 473 31.06 -2.04 12.34
C LYS A 473 31.42 -3.46 11.91
N GLN A 474 30.46 -4.40 11.98
CA GLN A 474 30.67 -5.77 11.50
C GLN A 474 30.97 -5.80 10.00
N PHE A 475 30.32 -4.92 9.22
CA PHE A 475 30.64 -4.78 7.79
C PHE A 475 32.06 -4.25 7.57
N VAL A 476 32.50 -3.25 8.33
CA VAL A 476 33.89 -2.74 8.26
C VAL A 476 34.91 -3.81 8.65
N ALA A 477 34.62 -4.62 9.68
CA ALA A 477 35.48 -5.75 10.06
C ALA A 477 35.58 -6.79 8.93
N TRP A 478 34.47 -7.09 8.26
CA TRP A 478 34.44 -7.95 7.08
C TRP A 478 35.26 -7.37 5.91
N LEU A 479 35.12 -6.07 5.61
CA LEU A 479 35.92 -5.37 4.59
C LEU A 479 37.41 -5.41 4.92
N LYS A 480 37.78 -5.22 6.18
CA LYS A 480 39.17 -5.31 6.66
C LYS A 480 39.74 -6.72 6.43
N SER A 481 38.97 -7.76 6.72
CA SER A 481 39.38 -9.15 6.44
C SER A 481 39.53 -9.43 4.95
N LYS A 482 38.65 -8.85 4.11
CA LYS A 482 38.66 -9.04 2.66
C LYS A 482 39.84 -8.35 1.99
N TYR A 483 40.01 -7.05 2.24
CA TYR A 483 40.98 -6.21 1.54
C TYR A 483 42.37 -6.23 2.16
N LYS A 484 42.47 -6.44 3.49
CA LYS A 484 43.69 -6.47 4.31
C LYS A 484 44.46 -5.15 4.38
N ASP A 485 44.57 -4.45 3.26
CA ASP A 485 45.27 -3.18 3.07
C ASP A 485 44.28 -2.07 2.66
N ILE A 486 44.47 -0.88 3.23
CA ILE A 486 43.58 0.26 3.01
C ILE A 486 43.76 0.88 1.62
N GLY A 487 44.97 0.83 1.05
CA GLY A 487 45.22 1.31 -0.31
C GLY A 487 44.47 0.50 -1.36
N THR A 488 44.42 -0.81 -1.18
CA THR A 488 43.65 -1.74 -2.03
C THR A 488 42.15 -1.47 -1.94
N PHE A 489 41.63 -1.28 -0.72
CA PHE A 489 40.23 -0.87 -0.52
C PHE A 489 39.93 0.45 -1.24
N ASN A 490 40.73 1.50 -1.00
CA ASN A 490 40.55 2.82 -1.60
C ASN A 490 40.52 2.75 -3.13
N LYS A 491 41.40 1.94 -3.74
CA LYS A 491 41.42 1.72 -5.19
C LYS A 491 40.16 1.02 -5.68
N SER A 492 39.70 -0.04 -5.01
CA SER A 492 38.51 -0.79 -5.43
C SER A 492 37.23 0.01 -5.24
N TRP A 493 37.11 0.72 -4.12
CA TRP A 493 35.90 1.47 -3.79
C TRP A 493 35.88 2.89 -4.37
N ASN A 494 36.97 3.33 -5.01
CA ASN A 494 37.16 4.71 -5.46
C ASN A 494 36.97 5.73 -4.31
N THR A 495 37.65 5.46 -3.20
CA THR A 495 37.64 6.26 -1.97
C THR A 495 39.05 6.69 -1.59
N ASN A 496 39.18 7.52 -0.56
CA ASN A 496 40.48 8.00 -0.06
C ASN A 496 40.48 8.14 1.47
N VAL A 497 40.04 7.09 2.17
CA VAL A 497 40.07 7.05 3.64
C VAL A 497 41.46 6.69 4.17
N LYS A 498 41.81 7.13 5.39
CA LYS A 498 43.14 6.89 5.98
C LYS A 498 43.23 5.53 6.66
N SER A 499 42.10 5.03 7.17
CA SER A 499 41.98 3.75 7.85
C SER A 499 40.66 3.06 7.54
N PHE A 500 40.55 1.76 7.85
CA PHE A 500 39.26 1.06 7.75
C PHE A 500 38.22 1.63 8.72
N ASP A 501 38.63 2.16 9.87
CA ASP A 501 37.70 2.70 10.86
C ASP A 501 37.00 3.98 10.34
N ASP A 502 37.66 4.75 9.46
CA ASP A 502 37.07 5.92 8.81
C ASP A 502 35.86 5.55 7.92
N ILE A 503 35.74 4.28 7.49
CA ILE A 503 34.64 3.81 6.62
C ILE A 503 33.28 3.98 7.31
N THR A 504 33.20 3.87 8.64
CA THR A 504 31.91 4.00 9.35
C THR A 504 31.30 5.39 9.18
N ALA A 505 32.14 6.41 8.97
CA ALA A 505 31.71 7.80 8.77
C ALA A 505 31.36 8.15 7.31
N LEU A 506 31.62 7.25 6.36
CA LEU A 506 31.32 7.50 4.95
C LEU A 506 29.81 7.56 4.68
N THR A 507 29.46 8.45 3.76
CA THR A 507 28.11 8.59 3.19
C THR A 507 28.18 8.63 1.67
N PHE A 508 27.23 7.98 1.00
CA PHE A 508 27.17 7.88 -0.45
C PHE A 508 25.78 8.26 -0.97
N LYS A 509 25.71 9.17 -1.96
CA LYS A 509 24.48 9.37 -2.74
C LYS A 509 24.26 8.23 -3.73
N GLU A 510 25.34 7.77 -4.35
CA GLU A 510 25.38 6.63 -5.30
C GLU A 510 26.59 5.75 -5.00
N SER A 511 26.55 4.51 -5.48
CA SER A 511 27.68 3.59 -5.31
C SER A 511 28.92 4.19 -5.98
N PRO A 512 30.05 4.33 -5.26
CA PRO A 512 31.26 4.92 -5.83
C PRO A 512 31.97 3.99 -6.84
N SER A 513 31.62 2.70 -6.86
CA SER A 513 32.13 1.66 -7.77
C SER A 513 31.16 0.46 -7.85
N GLU A 514 31.35 -0.41 -8.85
CA GLU A 514 30.65 -1.69 -8.95
C GLU A 514 31.10 -2.65 -7.84
N GLU A 515 32.38 -2.62 -7.46
CA GLU A 515 32.94 -3.39 -6.35
C GLU A 515 32.26 -3.04 -5.02
N CYS A 516 32.05 -1.75 -4.72
CA CYS A 516 31.30 -1.33 -3.52
C CYS A 516 29.88 -1.92 -3.50
N TRP A 517 29.19 -1.87 -4.64
CA TRP A 517 27.85 -2.41 -4.78
C TRP A 517 27.83 -3.94 -4.54
N SER A 518 28.75 -4.66 -5.17
CA SER A 518 28.90 -6.11 -5.06
C SER A 518 29.26 -6.56 -3.64
N ASP A 519 30.13 -5.81 -2.97
CA ASP A 519 30.54 -6.07 -1.59
C ASP A 519 29.38 -5.94 -0.62
N CYS A 520 28.62 -4.85 -0.74
CA CYS A 520 27.41 -4.65 0.06
C CYS A 520 26.39 -5.78 -0.17
N ARG A 521 26.15 -6.18 -1.44
CA ARG A 521 25.27 -7.33 -1.74
C ARG A 521 25.76 -8.64 -1.15
N THR A 522 27.07 -8.86 -1.15
CA THR A 522 27.68 -10.08 -0.60
C THR A 522 27.53 -10.12 0.91
N PHE A 523 27.84 -9.03 1.60
CA PHE A 523 27.66 -8.92 3.04
C PHE A 523 26.17 -9.08 3.43
N GLN A 524 25.26 -8.52 2.64
CA GLN A 524 23.82 -8.71 2.81
C GLN A 524 23.35 -10.18 2.69
N LYS A 525 24.14 -11.11 2.14
CA LYS A 525 23.79 -12.55 2.18
C LYS A 525 24.23 -13.23 3.46
N LEU A 526 25.18 -12.64 4.20
CA LEU A 526 25.74 -13.22 5.41
C LEU A 526 24.81 -12.99 6.62
N TRP A 527 24.15 -11.82 6.70
CA TRP A 527 23.23 -11.51 7.79
C TRP A 527 21.81 -12.11 7.63
N SER A 528 21.44 -12.65 6.45
CA SER A 528 20.12 -13.25 6.21
C SER A 528 20.00 -14.64 6.83
N ILE A 529 21.11 -15.13 7.38
CA ILE A 529 21.20 -16.33 8.22
C ILE A 529 20.90 -15.99 9.70
N LEU A 530 21.00 -14.70 10.08
CA LEU A 530 20.75 -14.21 11.44
C LEU A 530 19.30 -13.77 11.66
N MET A 531 18.52 -13.65 10.59
CA MET A 531 17.05 -13.56 10.60
C MET A 531 16.47 -14.95 10.39
#